data_AF-A0A920MYY7-F1
#
_entry.id   AF-A0A920MYY7-F1
#
_cell.length_a   1.000
_cell.length_b   1.000
_cell.length_c   1.000
_cell.angle_alpha   90.00
_cell.angle_beta   90.00
_cell.angle_gamma   90.00
#
_symmetry.space_group_name_H-M   'P 1'
#
loop_
_entity.id
_entity.type
_entity.pdbx_description
1 polymer ?
#
loop_
_entity_poly.entity_id
_entity_poly.type
_entity_poly.pdbx_seq_one_letter_code
_entity_poly.pdbx_strand_id
1 'polypeptide(L)'
;MFRRELDRSGSMEALGKFRRRAVAMLTSPRTARAFDLTKEPESVHQRYGKTHWGRSLLLSRRLVEHGARFVQMQATFRLKKENGRTSNWDDHSVNADIFKAYRERMPVFDQAVPALINDLYDRGLNEKVLFIFCGEFGRTPKIRHQDKATKRPGRDHWARSMSIFLSGGGLKMGQVVGATNSRGEDPVRRVMNSNCLLSTVYQRFGVNTEHHFFDNTGRPVPILTDGEPISELL
;
A
#
# COMPACT_ATOMS: atom_id res chain seq x y z
N MET A 1 39.91 -19.46 -18.29
CA MET A 1 39.29 -20.34 -17.28
C MET A 1 38.21 -19.63 -16.43
N PHE A 2 37.54 -18.59 -16.94
CA PHE A 2 36.66 -17.68 -16.17
C PHE A 2 35.19 -17.66 -16.65
N ARG A 3 34.75 -18.69 -17.39
CA ARG A 3 33.42 -18.70 -18.04
C ARG A 3 32.56 -19.92 -17.72
N ARG A 4 33.00 -20.80 -16.80
CA ARG A 4 32.35 -22.07 -16.49
C ARG A 4 31.99 -22.26 -15.00
N GLU A 5 32.37 -21.31 -14.13
CA GLU A 5 32.04 -21.36 -12.70
C GLU A 5 30.83 -20.49 -12.31
N LEU A 6 30.36 -19.59 -13.18
CA LEU A 6 29.13 -18.80 -12.96
C LEU A 6 27.83 -19.61 -13.18
N ASP A 7 27.93 -20.75 -13.87
CA ASP A 7 26.82 -21.69 -14.11
C ASP A 7 26.52 -22.58 -12.89
N ARG A 8 27.33 -22.51 -11.83
CA ARG A 8 27.18 -23.36 -10.63
C ARG A 8 26.35 -22.72 -9.52
N SER A 9 25.57 -21.70 -9.85
CA SER A 9 24.69 -21.03 -8.89
C SER A 9 23.23 -21.25 -9.31
N GLY A 10 22.47 -22.02 -8.51
CA GLY A 10 21.03 -22.22 -8.68
C GLY A 10 20.23 -20.90 -8.72
N SER A 11 20.87 -19.78 -8.36
CA SER A 11 20.40 -18.40 -8.55
C SER A 11 20.14 -18.01 -10.02
N MET A 12 20.96 -18.43 -10.99
CA MET A 12 20.72 -18.10 -12.41
C MET A 12 19.55 -18.89 -12.98
N GLU A 13 19.43 -20.16 -12.59
CA GLU A 13 18.30 -21.02 -12.98
C GLU A 13 16.99 -20.59 -12.29
N ALA A 14 17.05 -20.22 -11.01
CA ALA A 14 15.94 -19.64 -10.27
C ALA A 14 15.49 -18.31 -10.90
N LEU A 15 16.43 -17.41 -11.22
CA LEU A 15 16.15 -16.15 -11.91
C LEU A 15 15.49 -16.40 -13.28
N GLY A 16 15.98 -17.39 -14.04
CA GLY A 16 15.36 -17.83 -15.29
C GLY A 16 13.94 -18.35 -15.10
N LYS A 17 13.68 -19.13 -14.04
CA LYS A 17 12.35 -19.66 -13.69
C LYS A 17 11.40 -18.55 -13.26
N PHE A 18 11.84 -17.60 -12.43
CA PHE A 18 11.05 -16.44 -12.03
C PHE A 18 10.74 -15.55 -13.22
N ARG A 19 11.71 -15.28 -14.10
CA ARG A 19 11.51 -14.50 -15.32
C ARG A 19 10.52 -15.16 -16.28
N ARG A 20 10.64 -16.47 -16.53
CA ARG A 20 9.67 -17.22 -17.36
C ARG A 20 8.27 -17.19 -16.77
N ARG A 21 8.13 -17.37 -15.45
CA ARG A 21 6.84 -17.26 -14.75
C ARG A 21 6.26 -15.85 -14.83
N ALA A 22 7.08 -14.81 -14.65
CA ALA A 22 6.66 -13.43 -14.77
C ALA A 22 6.16 -13.10 -16.18
N VAL A 23 6.91 -13.48 -17.22
CA VAL A 23 6.49 -13.30 -18.62
C VAL A 23 5.21 -14.06 -18.90
N ALA A 24 5.11 -15.35 -18.52
CA ALA A 24 3.90 -16.14 -18.71
C ALA A 24 2.70 -15.56 -17.96
N MET A 25 2.90 -14.98 -16.77
CA MET A 25 1.86 -14.28 -16.04
C MET A 25 1.40 -13.04 -16.80
N LEU A 26 2.33 -12.20 -17.27
CA LEU A 26 2.04 -10.97 -18.01
C LEU A 26 1.34 -11.23 -19.35
N THR A 27 1.71 -12.31 -20.04
CA THR A 27 1.13 -12.68 -21.35
C THR A 27 -0.08 -13.60 -21.24
N SER A 28 -0.48 -14.00 -20.03
CA SER A 28 -1.63 -14.90 -19.88
C SER A 28 -2.94 -14.20 -20.31
N PRO A 29 -3.87 -14.92 -20.97
CA PRO A 29 -5.19 -14.37 -21.30
C PRO A 29 -5.96 -13.89 -20.07
N ARG A 30 -5.70 -14.49 -18.91
CA ARG A 30 -6.29 -14.09 -17.62
C ARG A 30 -5.82 -12.69 -17.21
N THR A 31 -4.51 -12.44 -17.31
CA THR A 31 -3.94 -11.12 -17.03
C THR A 31 -4.41 -10.10 -18.07
N ALA A 32 -4.36 -10.43 -19.37
CA ALA A 32 -4.86 -9.53 -20.43
C ALA A 32 -6.32 -9.09 -20.17
N ARG A 33 -7.20 -10.02 -19.77
CA ARG A 33 -8.57 -9.69 -19.36
C ARG A 33 -8.64 -8.79 -18.13
N ALA A 34 -7.80 -9.01 -17.13
CA ALA A 34 -7.77 -8.15 -15.94
C ALA A 34 -7.43 -6.70 -16.28
N PHE A 35 -6.50 -6.49 -17.22
CA PHE A 35 -6.07 -5.16 -17.68
C PHE A 35 -7.07 -4.45 -18.61
N ASP A 36 -8.01 -5.18 -19.22
CA ASP A 36 -9.03 -4.61 -20.07
C ASP A 36 -10.17 -3.99 -19.25
N LEU A 37 -10.03 -2.69 -18.92
CA LEU A 37 -11.05 -1.91 -18.21
C LEU A 37 -12.30 -1.63 -19.06
N THR A 38 -12.26 -1.83 -20.38
CA THR A 38 -13.43 -1.61 -21.25
C THR A 38 -14.54 -2.63 -21.00
N LYS A 39 -14.21 -3.73 -20.31
CA LYS A 39 -15.17 -4.76 -19.88
C LYS A 39 -16.02 -4.35 -18.68
N GLU A 40 -15.70 -3.24 -18.02
CA GLU A 40 -16.51 -2.70 -16.92
C GLU A 40 -17.58 -1.76 -17.48
N PRO A 41 -18.82 -1.81 -16.96
CA PRO A 41 -19.86 -0.89 -17.39
C PRO A 41 -19.51 0.55 -17.00
N GLU A 42 -20.01 1.52 -17.76
CA GLU A 42 -19.75 2.95 -17.55
C GLU A 42 -20.12 3.41 -16.12
N SER A 43 -21.15 2.83 -15.52
CA SER A 43 -21.55 3.11 -14.13
C SER A 43 -20.46 2.77 -13.10
N VAL A 44 -19.65 1.73 -13.35
CA VAL A 44 -18.51 1.37 -12.50
C VAL A 44 -17.38 2.39 -12.67
N HIS A 45 -17.08 2.80 -13.90
CA HIS A 45 -16.10 3.86 -14.16
C HIS A 45 -16.49 5.18 -13.48
N GLN A 46 -17.77 5.53 -13.48
CA GLN A 46 -18.27 6.72 -12.79
C GLN A 46 -18.18 6.60 -11.28
N ARG A 47 -18.48 5.42 -10.72
CA ARG A 47 -18.38 5.16 -9.27
C ARG A 47 -16.95 5.33 -8.75
N TYR A 48 -15.96 4.79 -9.45
CA TYR A 48 -14.54 4.96 -9.09
C TYR A 48 -13.99 6.36 -9.43
N GLY A 49 -14.69 7.09 -10.30
CA GLY A 49 -14.25 8.38 -10.82
C GLY A 49 -13.31 8.23 -12.03
N LYS A 50 -13.47 9.13 -13.01
CA LYS A 50 -12.66 9.18 -14.25
C LYS A 50 -11.28 9.82 -14.03
N THR A 51 -10.63 9.43 -12.95
CA THR A 51 -9.28 9.90 -12.58
C THR A 51 -8.26 8.80 -12.81
N HIS A 52 -6.98 9.14 -12.88
CA HIS A 52 -5.91 8.14 -12.96
C HIS A 52 -6.00 7.17 -11.77
N TRP A 53 -6.19 7.70 -10.57
CA TRP A 53 -6.21 6.90 -9.36
C TRP A 53 -7.44 6.00 -9.25
N GLY A 54 -8.63 6.51 -9.63
CA GLY A 54 -9.86 5.70 -9.70
C GLY A 54 -9.72 4.52 -10.67
N ARG A 55 -9.13 4.75 -11.85
CA ARG A 55 -8.82 3.67 -12.82
C ARG A 55 -7.80 2.68 -12.28
N SER A 56 -6.77 3.15 -11.56
CA SER A 56 -5.78 2.26 -10.94
C SER A 56 -6.37 1.38 -9.83
N LEU A 57 -7.29 1.92 -9.03
CA LEU A 57 -8.03 1.15 -8.03
C LEU A 57 -8.98 0.12 -8.68
N LEU A 58 -9.69 0.51 -9.75
CA LEU A 58 -10.54 -0.40 -10.53
C LEU A 58 -9.72 -1.54 -11.15
N LEU A 59 -8.56 -1.22 -11.73
CA LEU A 59 -7.62 -2.22 -12.23
C LEU A 59 -7.14 -3.15 -11.11
N SER A 60 -6.84 -2.60 -9.93
CA SER A 60 -6.42 -3.38 -8.76
C SER A 60 -7.50 -4.38 -8.35
N ARG A 61 -8.78 -3.97 -8.34
CA ARG A 61 -9.93 -4.87 -8.11
C ARG A 61 -9.98 -6.00 -9.13
N ARG A 62 -9.86 -5.67 -10.41
CA ARG A 62 -9.88 -6.68 -11.50
C ARG A 62 -8.71 -7.64 -11.40
N LEU A 63 -7.52 -7.17 -11.03
CA LEU A 63 -6.34 -8.01 -10.83
C LEU A 63 -6.57 -9.05 -9.73
N VAL A 64 -7.09 -8.65 -8.56
CA VAL A 64 -7.37 -9.60 -7.47
C VAL A 64 -8.51 -10.56 -7.81
N GLU A 65 -9.55 -10.08 -8.48
CA GLU A 65 -10.64 -10.92 -9.02
C GLU A 65 -10.11 -11.97 -10.01
N HIS A 66 -9.10 -11.58 -10.81
CA HIS A 66 -8.38 -12.46 -11.71
C HIS A 66 -7.16 -13.12 -11.05
N GLY A 67 -7.15 -13.27 -9.72
CA GLY A 67 -6.24 -14.16 -9.00
C GLY A 67 -4.84 -13.62 -8.74
N ALA A 68 -4.58 -12.33 -8.98
CA ALA A 68 -3.38 -11.68 -8.44
C ALA A 68 -3.39 -11.81 -6.92
N ARG A 69 -2.29 -12.34 -6.36
CA ARG A 69 -2.15 -12.59 -4.91
C ARG A 69 -1.65 -11.38 -4.13
N PHE A 70 -1.04 -10.44 -4.83
CA PHE A 70 -0.53 -9.20 -4.28
C PHE A 70 -0.59 -8.12 -5.35
N VAL A 71 -1.14 -6.96 -5.00
CA VAL A 71 -1.20 -5.78 -5.87
C VAL A 71 -0.73 -4.59 -5.05
N GLN A 72 0.35 -3.97 -5.52
CA GLN A 72 0.84 -2.70 -4.96
C GLN A 72 0.54 -1.60 -5.97
N MET A 73 -0.09 -0.54 -5.49
CA MET A 73 -0.40 0.64 -6.28
C MET A 73 -0.01 1.88 -5.46
N GLN A 74 0.80 2.74 -6.05
CA GLN A 74 1.10 4.03 -5.45
C GLN A 74 -0.12 4.95 -5.59
N ALA A 75 -0.53 5.56 -4.47
CA ALA A 75 -1.63 6.53 -4.46
C ALA A 75 -1.17 7.88 -5.03
N THR A 76 -1.09 7.97 -6.35
CA THR A 76 -0.57 9.14 -7.08
C THR A 76 -1.71 10.03 -7.55
N PHE A 77 -1.62 11.33 -7.26
CA PHE A 77 -2.55 12.37 -7.67
C PHE A 77 -1.80 13.63 -8.12
N ARG A 78 -1.95 14.02 -9.39
CA ARG A 78 -1.30 15.21 -9.93
C ARG A 78 -2.08 16.47 -9.53
N LEU A 79 -1.51 17.26 -8.63
CA LEU A 79 -2.04 18.56 -8.22
C LEU A 79 -2.02 19.57 -9.38
N LYS A 80 -2.90 20.58 -9.31
CA LYS A 80 -2.74 21.79 -10.10
C LYS A 80 -1.41 22.48 -9.75
N LYS A 81 -0.76 23.06 -10.76
CA LYS A 81 0.61 23.60 -10.66
C LYS A 81 0.75 24.68 -9.57
N GLU A 82 -0.29 25.47 -9.37
CA GLU A 82 -0.38 26.52 -8.35
C GLU A 82 -0.45 25.97 -6.92
N ASN A 83 -0.94 24.74 -6.73
CA ASN A 83 -1.19 24.14 -5.43
C ASN A 83 -0.07 23.21 -4.98
N GLY A 84 0.75 22.72 -5.92
CA GLY A 84 1.95 21.97 -5.61
C GLY A 84 2.66 21.43 -6.84
N ARG A 85 3.83 20.85 -6.59
CA ARG A 85 4.68 20.21 -7.61
C ARG A 85 4.80 18.70 -7.44
N THR A 86 4.29 18.15 -6.34
CA THR A 86 4.31 16.71 -6.08
C THR A 86 3.04 16.03 -6.58
N SER A 87 3.16 14.75 -6.92
CA SER A 87 2.04 13.87 -7.23
C SER A 87 1.80 12.80 -6.17
N ASN A 88 2.61 12.75 -5.11
CA ASN A 88 2.48 11.80 -4.00
C ASN A 88 1.93 12.50 -2.74
N TRP A 89 2.08 11.87 -1.57
CA TRP A 89 1.64 12.39 -0.27
C TRP A 89 2.72 13.16 0.49
N ASP A 90 3.73 13.67 -0.23
CA ASP A 90 4.86 14.43 0.31
C ASP A 90 4.55 15.93 0.44
N ASP A 91 3.55 16.24 1.24
CA ASP A 91 2.97 17.58 1.40
C ASP A 91 3.79 18.50 2.34
N HIS A 92 5.10 18.54 2.16
CA HIS A 92 5.97 19.56 2.79
C HIS A 92 5.69 20.94 2.21
N SER A 93 6.01 21.99 2.98
CA SER A 93 5.88 23.39 2.56
C SER A 93 6.55 23.69 1.21
N VAL A 94 7.66 22.99 0.90
CA VAL A 94 8.43 23.18 -0.34
C VAL A 94 7.76 22.52 -1.56
N ASN A 95 6.82 21.61 -1.31
CA ASN A 95 6.20 20.77 -2.34
C ASN A 95 4.78 21.19 -2.65
N ALA A 96 3.99 21.53 -1.65
CA ALA A 96 2.58 21.86 -1.80
C ALA A 96 2.07 22.79 -0.69
N ASP A 97 1.00 23.52 -0.99
CA ASP A 97 0.12 24.04 0.06
C ASP A 97 -0.80 22.89 0.49
N ILE A 98 -0.58 22.34 1.69
CA ILE A 98 -1.27 21.13 2.14
C ILE A 98 -2.79 21.26 2.14
N PHE A 99 -3.33 22.43 2.48
CA PHE A 99 -4.79 22.61 2.54
C PHE A 99 -5.39 22.64 1.14
N LYS A 100 -4.73 23.30 0.19
CA LYS A 100 -5.18 23.29 -1.21
C LYS A 100 -5.01 21.91 -1.84
N ALA A 101 -3.89 21.24 -1.57
CA ALA A 101 -3.63 19.89 -2.05
C ALA A 101 -4.72 18.89 -1.57
N TYR A 102 -5.11 18.96 -0.30
CA TYR A 102 -6.16 18.09 0.24
C TYR A 102 -7.54 18.42 -0.34
N ARG A 103 -7.88 19.70 -0.58
CA ARG A 103 -9.13 20.05 -1.27
C ARG A 103 -9.23 19.49 -2.69
N GLU A 104 -8.10 19.27 -3.36
CA GLU A 104 -8.09 18.62 -4.68
C GLU A 104 -8.09 17.09 -4.60
N ARG A 105 -7.24 16.53 -3.73
CA ARG A 105 -6.99 15.08 -3.71
C ARG A 105 -8.04 14.31 -2.90
N MET A 106 -8.53 14.85 -1.79
CA MET A 106 -9.43 14.13 -0.90
C MET A 106 -10.79 13.79 -1.52
N PRO A 107 -11.43 14.62 -2.37
CA PRO A 107 -12.64 14.21 -3.07
C PRO A 107 -12.45 12.96 -3.94
N VAL A 108 -11.27 12.81 -4.55
CA VAL A 108 -10.96 11.60 -5.34
C VAL A 108 -10.71 10.40 -4.43
N PHE A 109 -10.09 10.60 -3.26
CA PHE A 109 -9.98 9.56 -2.23
C PHE A 109 -11.36 9.08 -1.80
N ASP A 110 -12.22 10.02 -1.42
CA ASP A 110 -13.56 9.79 -0.86
C ASP A 110 -14.53 9.18 -1.88
N GLN A 111 -14.25 9.33 -3.17
CA GLN A 111 -14.96 8.63 -4.23
C GLN A 111 -14.39 7.22 -4.47
N ALA A 112 -13.09 7.12 -4.73
CA ALA A 112 -12.51 5.91 -5.31
C ALA A 112 -12.22 4.80 -4.29
N VAL A 113 -11.82 5.15 -3.06
CA VAL A 113 -11.49 4.16 -2.02
C VAL A 113 -12.75 3.45 -1.52
N PRO A 114 -13.85 4.14 -1.17
CA PRO A 114 -15.10 3.47 -0.84
C PRO A 114 -15.65 2.64 -2.00
N ALA A 115 -15.51 3.10 -3.25
CA ALA A 115 -15.92 2.32 -4.42
C ALA A 115 -15.19 0.98 -4.51
N LEU A 116 -13.87 0.95 -4.28
CA LEU A 116 -13.09 -0.30 -4.23
C LEU A 116 -13.57 -1.20 -3.08
N ILE A 117 -13.70 -0.65 -1.88
CA ILE A 117 -14.11 -1.43 -0.70
C ILE A 117 -15.49 -2.04 -0.95
N ASN A 118 -16.48 -1.25 -1.36
CA ASN A 118 -17.82 -1.74 -1.63
C ASN A 118 -17.81 -2.80 -2.73
N ASP A 119 -17.05 -2.61 -3.81
CA ASP A 119 -16.90 -3.63 -4.87
C ASP A 119 -16.32 -4.95 -4.32
N LEU A 120 -15.36 -4.89 -3.39
CA LEU A 120 -14.81 -6.10 -2.77
C LEU A 120 -15.86 -6.82 -1.92
N TYR A 121 -16.71 -6.08 -1.20
CA TYR A 121 -17.80 -6.65 -0.39
C TYR A 121 -18.94 -7.20 -1.26
N ASP A 122 -19.43 -6.41 -2.23
CA ASP A 122 -20.52 -6.80 -3.14
C ASP A 122 -20.21 -8.07 -3.93
N ARG A 123 -18.92 -8.33 -4.17
CA ARG A 123 -18.43 -9.52 -4.89
C ARG A 123 -18.01 -10.67 -3.98
N GLY A 124 -18.14 -10.52 -2.66
CA GLY A 124 -17.67 -11.51 -1.68
C GLY A 124 -16.15 -11.71 -1.67
N LEU A 125 -15.39 -10.77 -2.23
CA LEU A 125 -13.92 -10.78 -2.23
C LEU A 125 -13.35 -10.29 -0.89
N ASN A 126 -14.12 -9.54 -0.09
CA ASN A 126 -13.73 -9.04 1.23
C ASN A 126 -13.25 -10.16 2.18
N GLU A 127 -13.72 -11.40 2.03
CA GLU A 127 -13.25 -12.52 2.85
C GLU A 127 -11.83 -12.98 2.51
N LYS A 128 -11.36 -12.72 1.29
CA LYS A 128 -10.09 -13.24 0.74
C LYS A 128 -9.10 -12.16 0.35
N VAL A 129 -9.52 -10.91 0.27
CA VAL A 129 -8.72 -9.76 -0.15
C VAL A 129 -8.65 -8.77 1.00
N LEU A 130 -7.44 -8.58 1.53
CA LEU A 130 -7.13 -7.52 2.47
C LEU A 130 -6.68 -6.27 1.71
N PHE A 131 -7.47 -5.20 1.79
CA PHE A 131 -7.07 -3.88 1.35
C PHE A 131 -6.28 -3.18 2.46
N ILE A 132 -5.12 -2.61 2.11
CA ILE A 132 -4.26 -1.85 3.01
C ILE A 132 -3.94 -0.51 2.35
N PHE A 133 -4.24 0.58 3.05
CA PHE A 133 -3.81 1.93 2.67
C PHE A 133 -2.89 2.48 3.78
N CYS A 134 -1.61 2.61 3.45
CA CYS A 134 -0.58 3.07 4.37
C CYS A 134 0.53 3.86 3.66
N GLY A 135 1.27 4.64 4.44
CA GLY A 135 2.54 5.24 4.04
C GLY A 135 3.72 4.58 4.78
N GLU A 136 4.90 5.20 4.68
CA GLU A 136 6.11 4.75 5.38
C GLU A 136 6.20 5.28 6.82
N PHE A 137 5.72 6.50 7.04
CA PHE A 137 5.71 7.19 8.34
C PHE A 137 4.57 8.22 8.37
N GLY A 138 4.25 8.73 9.56
CA GLY A 138 3.28 9.80 9.72
C GLY A 138 3.84 11.18 9.40
N ARG A 139 3.04 12.20 9.69
CA ARG A 139 3.38 13.60 9.46
C ARG A 139 3.27 14.40 10.75
N THR A 140 4.09 15.43 10.90
CA THR A 140 4.08 16.27 12.11
C THR A 140 2.66 16.75 12.41
N PRO A 141 2.16 16.63 13.65
CA PRO A 141 0.79 17.06 13.96
C PRO A 141 0.59 18.56 13.76
N LYS A 142 1.66 19.34 13.96
CA LYS A 142 1.71 20.79 13.73
C LYS A 142 2.00 21.11 12.27
N ILE A 143 1.28 22.10 11.74
CA ILE A 143 1.56 22.72 10.45
C ILE A 143 2.82 23.60 10.59
N ARG A 144 3.66 23.59 9.55
CA ARG A 144 4.85 24.43 9.45
C ARG A 144 4.87 25.21 8.14
N HIS A 145 5.63 26.30 8.16
CA HIS A 145 5.85 27.21 7.03
C HIS A 145 7.34 27.33 6.76
N GLN A 146 8.01 26.19 6.55
CA GLN A 146 9.48 26.14 6.55
C GLN A 146 10.09 26.73 5.29
N ASP A 147 9.37 26.69 4.17
CA ASP A 147 9.88 27.22 2.92
C ASP A 147 9.92 28.75 2.96
N LYS A 148 11.13 29.32 2.89
CA LYS A 148 11.32 30.77 2.96
C LYS A 148 10.75 31.49 1.73
N ALA A 149 10.73 30.83 0.58
CA ALA A 149 10.30 31.43 -0.68
C ALA A 149 8.77 31.52 -0.76
N THR A 150 8.08 30.41 -0.57
CA THR A 150 6.61 30.35 -0.75
C THR A 150 5.83 30.53 0.56
N LYS A 151 6.47 30.30 1.73
CA LYS A 151 5.84 30.33 3.07
C LYS A 151 4.55 29.51 3.18
N ARG A 152 4.39 28.49 2.33
CA ARG A 152 3.18 27.65 2.28
C ARG A 152 3.09 26.75 3.51
N PRO A 153 1.85 26.45 3.97
CA PRO A 153 1.63 25.48 5.03
C PRO A 153 1.94 24.05 4.53
N GLY A 154 2.67 23.29 5.33
CA GLY A 154 2.96 21.88 5.10
C GLY A 154 3.24 21.13 6.40
N ARG A 155 3.60 19.84 6.28
CA ARG A 155 4.00 18.99 7.41
C ARG A 155 5.28 18.23 7.11
N ASP A 156 6.05 17.89 8.14
CA ASP A 156 7.29 17.13 8.00
C ASP A 156 7.14 15.66 8.35
N HIS A 157 8.21 14.89 8.16
CA HIS A 157 8.30 13.49 8.53
C HIS A 157 8.10 13.32 10.03
N TRP A 158 7.33 12.30 10.41
CA TRP A 158 7.07 11.97 11.79
C TRP A 158 7.02 10.44 11.97
N ALA A 159 8.19 9.82 12.12
CA ALA A 159 8.32 8.37 12.25
C ALA A 159 7.78 7.82 13.59
N ARG A 160 7.48 8.70 14.56
CA ARG A 160 7.03 8.30 15.90
C ARG A 160 5.60 7.76 15.92
N SER A 161 4.77 8.16 14.96
CA SER A 161 3.37 7.73 14.87
C SER A 161 2.88 7.74 13.43
N MET A 162 2.02 6.79 13.08
CA MET A 162 1.29 6.76 11.81
C MET A 162 -0.05 6.05 11.99
N SER A 163 -0.95 6.22 11.03
CA SER A 163 -2.20 5.47 10.95
C SER A 163 -2.20 4.62 9.69
N ILE A 164 -2.75 3.41 9.80
CA ILE A 164 -2.94 2.48 8.70
C ILE A 164 -4.42 2.17 8.59
N PHE A 165 -4.94 2.21 7.36
CA PHE A 165 -6.33 1.91 7.07
C PHE A 165 -6.45 0.53 6.42
N LEU A 166 -7.32 -0.33 6.96
CA LEU A 166 -7.50 -1.72 6.54
C LEU A 166 -8.98 -1.99 6.22
N SER A 167 -9.23 -2.90 5.26
CA SER A 167 -10.57 -3.42 4.98
C SER A 167 -10.52 -4.82 4.36
N GLY A 168 -11.45 -5.71 4.73
CA GLY A 168 -11.51 -7.08 4.22
C GLY A 168 -10.49 -8.07 4.82
N GLY A 169 -10.02 -9.03 4.03
CA GLY A 169 -9.16 -10.13 4.44
C GLY A 169 -9.80 -11.15 5.38
N GLY A 170 -11.13 -11.10 5.59
CA GLY A 170 -11.83 -11.90 6.59
C GLY A 170 -11.37 -11.59 8.03
N LEU A 171 -10.93 -10.36 8.28
CA LEU A 171 -10.55 -9.85 9.59
C LEU A 171 -11.72 -9.09 10.24
N LYS A 172 -11.65 -8.87 11.55
CA LYS A 172 -12.64 -8.09 12.32
C LYS A 172 -12.50 -6.59 12.00
N MET A 173 -13.37 -6.08 11.13
CA MET A 173 -13.37 -4.68 10.68
C MET A 173 -14.27 -3.78 11.55
N GLY A 174 -14.25 -2.46 11.27
CA GLY A 174 -15.15 -1.49 11.91
C GLY A 174 -14.66 -0.95 13.26
N GLN A 175 -13.34 -0.99 13.50
CA GLN A 175 -12.74 -0.60 14.78
C GLN A 175 -11.51 0.29 14.61
N VAL A 176 -11.17 1.01 15.68
CA VAL A 176 -9.91 1.74 15.82
C VAL A 176 -9.05 1.04 16.86
N VAL A 177 -7.92 0.50 16.43
CA VAL A 177 -6.95 -0.16 17.32
C VAL A 177 -5.84 0.81 17.70
N GLY A 178 -5.68 1.02 19.01
CA GLY A 178 -4.71 1.96 19.58
C GLY A 178 -5.17 3.42 19.60
N ALA A 179 -4.25 4.29 20.01
CA ALA A 179 -4.43 5.75 20.02
C ALA A 179 -3.09 6.46 20.23
N THR A 180 -2.99 7.68 19.70
CA THR A 180 -1.95 8.64 20.05
C THR A 180 -2.35 9.51 21.24
N ASN A 181 -1.41 10.27 21.79
CA ASN A 181 -1.70 11.30 22.78
C ASN A 181 -2.64 12.38 22.19
N SER A 182 -3.19 13.26 23.04
CA SER A 182 -4.13 14.30 22.63
C SER A 182 -3.58 15.29 21.59
N ARG A 183 -2.27 15.30 21.35
CA ARG A 183 -1.60 16.15 20.35
C ARG A 183 -1.32 15.40 19.05
N GLY A 184 -1.59 14.09 18.98
CA GLY A 184 -1.27 13.24 17.82
C GLY A 184 0.21 12.90 17.67
N GLU A 185 1.04 13.19 18.66
CA GLU A 185 2.51 13.10 18.55
C GLU A 185 3.01 11.67 18.75
N ASP A 186 2.56 10.98 19.79
CA ASP A 186 3.09 9.67 20.18
C ASP A 186 1.99 8.64 20.41
N PRO A 187 2.17 7.38 20.02
CA PRO A 187 1.26 6.30 20.40
C PRO A 187 1.31 6.08 21.92
N VAL A 188 0.14 6.05 22.56
CA VAL A 188 0.01 5.89 24.03
C VAL A 188 -0.90 4.73 24.43
N ARG A 189 -1.71 4.22 23.51
CA ARG A 189 -2.60 3.07 23.74
C ARG A 189 -2.40 2.05 22.64
N ARG A 190 -2.27 0.77 23.01
CA ARG A 190 -1.92 -0.34 22.11
C ARG A 190 -0.79 0.05 21.16
N VAL A 191 0.37 0.36 21.73
CA VAL A 191 1.55 0.75 20.97
C VAL A 191 2.03 -0.47 20.17
N MET A 192 2.17 -0.27 18.86
CA MET A 192 2.54 -1.29 17.89
C MET A 192 3.54 -0.70 16.90
N ASN A 193 4.43 -1.52 16.38
CA ASN A 193 5.30 -1.16 15.27
C ASN A 193 4.76 -1.73 13.95
N SER A 194 5.45 -1.47 12.83
CA SER A 194 5.07 -2.00 11.51
C SER A 194 5.07 -3.53 11.45
N ASN A 195 5.89 -4.19 12.28
CA ASN A 195 6.01 -5.63 12.26
C ASN A 195 4.76 -6.31 12.84
N CYS A 196 4.00 -5.67 13.73
CA CYS A 196 2.69 -6.17 14.15
C CYS A 196 1.71 -6.35 12.97
N LEU A 197 1.70 -5.40 12.02
CA LEU A 197 0.88 -5.52 10.81
C LEU A 197 1.40 -6.66 9.92
N LEU A 198 2.71 -6.72 9.68
CA LEU A 198 3.31 -7.79 8.87
C LEU A 198 3.05 -9.16 9.46
N SER A 199 3.18 -9.31 10.79
CA SER A 199 2.91 -10.54 11.53
C SER A 199 1.45 -10.98 11.36
N THR A 200 0.50 -10.03 11.48
CA THR A 200 -0.93 -10.27 11.19
C THR A 200 -1.13 -10.78 9.76
N VAL A 201 -0.52 -10.12 8.77
CA VAL A 201 -0.63 -10.50 7.36
C VAL A 201 -0.02 -11.88 7.11
N TYR A 202 1.18 -12.15 7.63
CA TYR A 202 1.89 -13.42 7.49
C TYR A 202 1.13 -14.58 8.11
N GLN A 203 0.53 -14.39 9.28
CA GLN A 203 -0.32 -15.39 9.91
C GLN A 203 -1.50 -15.78 9.00
N ARG A 204 -2.14 -14.80 8.33
CA ARG A 204 -3.24 -15.06 7.38
C ARG A 204 -2.79 -15.75 6.10
N PHE A 205 -1.52 -15.59 5.71
CA PHE A 205 -0.91 -16.32 4.60
C PHE A 205 -0.30 -17.67 4.98
N GLY A 206 -0.32 -18.05 6.27
CA GLY A 206 0.33 -19.28 6.77
C GLY A 206 1.86 -19.22 6.69
N VAL A 207 2.44 -18.02 6.72
CA VAL A 207 3.89 -17.81 6.71
C VAL A 207 4.39 -17.91 8.15
N ASN A 208 5.39 -18.77 8.39
CA ASN A 208 6.04 -18.89 9.70
C ASN A 208 6.93 -17.65 9.96
N THR A 209 6.52 -16.82 10.91
CA THR A 209 7.22 -15.58 11.32
C THR A 209 8.53 -15.84 12.07
N GLU A 210 8.75 -17.05 12.56
CA GLU A 210 10.01 -17.49 13.20
C GLU A 210 11.04 -17.97 12.17
N HIS A 211 10.69 -18.02 10.88
CA HIS A 211 11.62 -18.48 9.85
C HIS A 211 12.78 -17.49 9.68
N HIS A 212 13.97 -18.02 9.40
CA HIS A 212 15.18 -17.23 9.17
C HIS A 212 15.82 -17.64 7.84
N PHE A 213 16.29 -16.65 7.09
CA PHE A 213 17.14 -16.85 5.94
C PHE A 213 18.61 -16.70 6.36
N PHE A 214 19.52 -17.37 5.66
CA PHE A 214 20.95 -17.14 5.88
C PHE A 214 21.46 -16.18 4.80
N ASP A 215 22.18 -15.14 5.21
CA ASP A 215 22.88 -14.27 4.26
C ASP A 215 24.12 -14.97 3.67
N ASN A 216 24.83 -14.29 2.76
CA ASN A 216 26.02 -14.85 2.10
C ASN A 216 27.18 -15.15 3.06
N THR A 217 27.12 -14.70 4.32
CA THR A 217 28.11 -14.97 5.38
C THR A 217 27.66 -16.08 6.33
N GLY A 218 26.47 -16.64 6.13
CA GLY A 218 25.87 -17.64 7.01
C GLY A 218 25.22 -17.04 8.26
N ARG A 219 25.00 -15.72 8.32
CA ARG A 219 24.30 -15.09 9.44
C ARG A 219 22.78 -15.28 9.26
N PRO A 220 22.06 -15.74 10.31
CA PRO A 220 20.61 -15.80 10.26
C PRO A 220 20.01 -14.38 10.25
N VAL A 221 19.11 -14.16 9.31
CA VAL A 221 18.30 -12.96 9.11
C VAL A 221 16.84 -13.38 9.28
N PRO A 222 16.17 -12.96 10.36
CA PRO A 222 14.78 -13.36 10.59
C PRO A 222 13.86 -12.70 9.57
N ILE A 223 12.76 -13.37 9.22
CA ILE A 223 11.72 -12.78 8.36
C ILE A 223 11.02 -11.58 9.05
N LEU A 224 10.88 -11.63 10.38
CA LEU A 224 10.45 -10.53 11.23
C LEU A 224 11.33 -10.49 12.48
N THR A 225 11.79 -9.29 12.85
CA THR A 225 12.65 -9.11 14.04
C THR A 225 11.87 -9.10 15.35
N ASP A 226 10.61 -8.68 15.31
CA ASP A 226 9.68 -8.60 16.44
C ASP A 226 8.24 -8.49 15.91
N GLY A 227 7.28 -8.22 16.79
CA GLY A 227 5.91 -7.83 16.42
C GLY A 227 4.92 -8.98 16.48
N GLU A 228 4.02 -8.92 17.46
CA GLU A 228 2.91 -9.85 17.57
C GLU A 228 1.75 -9.47 16.63
N PRO A 229 0.97 -10.45 16.13
CA PRO A 229 -0.25 -10.18 15.40
C PRO A 229 -1.21 -9.27 16.18
N ILE A 230 -1.95 -8.43 15.45
CA ILE A 230 -2.94 -7.51 16.01
C ILE A 230 -4.18 -8.34 16.39
N SER A 231 -4.21 -8.79 17.65
CA SER A 231 -5.24 -9.68 18.18
C SER A 231 -6.67 -9.18 17.97
N GLU A 232 -6.87 -7.87 17.97
CA GLU A 232 -8.16 -7.23 17.79
C GLU A 232 -8.74 -7.45 16.37
N LEU A 233 -7.87 -7.70 15.37
CA LEU A 233 -8.28 -7.97 13.99
C LEU A 233 -8.56 -9.45 13.71
N LEU A 234 -8.10 -10.37 14.55
CA LEU A 234 -8.18 -11.82 14.34
C LEU A 234 -9.47 -12.41 14.87
#